data_AF-A0A7J7CDC1-F1
#
_entry.id   AF-A0A7J7CDC1-F1
#
_cell.length_a   1.000
_cell.length_b   1.000
_cell.length_c   1.000
_cell.angle_alpha   90.00
_cell.angle_beta   90.00
_cell.angle_gamma   90.00
#
_symmetry.space_group_name_H-M   'P 1'
#
loop_
_entity.id
_entity.type
_entity.pdbx_description
1 polymer ?
#
loop_
_entity_poly.entity_id
_entity_poly.type
_entity_poly.pdbx_seq_one_letter_code
_entity_poly.pdbx_strand_id
1 'polypeptide(L)'
;MRRRTMYAWAVAILCFVVLMIVTPAIPQSQEYHDFADQREFFGIPNTLNVVSNFPFLVIGLIGLVLCYHGNYFKLSLQGELWGWTCFFIGVAAVAFGSGYYHLKPNDDRLVWDRLPMTIAFTSIIAIFIIERVDERKGTVSIIPLLLAGVISIVYWRQVPTGFIRCRFFDDLRPYALVQFVPCIAIPLMAILLPPMYTHSAYWLWAAGFYLLAKVEEAADKMIYGWTHHIVSGHTLKHLCAAMVPVFLTLMLAKRTVETERKSLLKTWKISWTKVKENGNELKVESCTCTYSSVPIEESDSQVAVPASSV
;
A
#
# COMPACT_ATOMS: atom_id res chain seq x y z
N MET A 1 -5.35 28.98 5.47
CA MET A 1 -5.49 27.51 5.31
C MET A 1 -6.94 27.00 5.27
N ARG A 2 -7.87 27.49 6.11
CA ARG A 2 -9.28 27.03 6.15
C ARG A 2 -10.02 27.10 4.80
N ARG A 3 -9.88 28.22 4.06
CA ARG A 3 -10.49 28.37 2.72
C ARG A 3 -10.00 27.36 1.69
N ARG A 4 -8.68 27.08 1.62
CA ARG A 4 -8.11 26.09 0.69
C ARG A 4 -8.63 24.67 0.96
N THR A 5 -8.74 24.29 2.25
CA THR A 5 -9.32 23.00 2.63
C THR A 5 -10.80 22.93 2.29
N MET A 6 -11.58 24.01 2.50
CA MET A 6 -12.98 24.06 2.07
C MET A 6 -13.14 23.93 0.55
N TYR A 7 -12.30 24.59 -0.25
CA TYR A 7 -12.33 24.44 -1.70
C TYR A 7 -11.98 23.01 -2.13
N ALA A 8 -10.98 22.37 -1.50
CA ALA A 8 -10.64 20.99 -1.80
C ALA A 8 -11.81 20.03 -1.52
N TRP A 9 -12.51 20.18 -0.38
CA TRP A 9 -13.71 19.41 -0.07
C TRP A 9 -14.85 19.71 -1.05
N ALA A 10 -15.09 20.98 -1.39
CA ALA A 10 -16.12 21.36 -2.34
C ALA A 10 -15.86 20.77 -3.74
N VAL A 11 -14.62 20.79 -4.20
CA VAL A 11 -14.21 20.16 -5.47
C VAL A 11 -14.37 18.64 -5.38
N ALA A 12 -13.95 18.00 -4.30
CA ALA A 12 -14.12 16.55 -4.14
C ALA A 12 -15.60 16.14 -4.16
N ILE A 13 -16.47 16.87 -3.46
CA ILE A 13 -17.91 16.64 -3.47
C ILE A 13 -18.49 16.89 -4.87
N LEU A 14 -18.10 17.98 -5.53
CA LEU A 14 -18.54 18.27 -6.90
C LEU A 14 -18.12 17.15 -7.86
N CYS A 15 -16.86 16.71 -7.82
CA CYS A 15 -16.37 15.60 -8.63
C CYS A 15 -17.14 14.31 -8.35
N PHE A 16 -17.44 14.02 -7.08
CA PHE A 16 -18.27 12.87 -6.70
C PHE A 16 -19.68 12.98 -7.29
N VAL A 17 -20.35 14.13 -7.14
CA VAL A 17 -21.71 14.36 -7.67
C VAL A 17 -21.71 14.26 -9.21
N VAL A 18 -20.74 14.87 -9.88
CA VAL A 18 -20.60 14.78 -11.35
C VAL A 18 -20.38 13.33 -11.76
N LEU A 19 -19.51 12.57 -11.07
CA LEU A 19 -19.32 11.14 -11.33
C LEU A 19 -20.63 10.37 -11.20
N MET A 20 -21.42 10.62 -10.15
CA MET A 20 -22.69 9.94 -9.92
C MET A 20 -23.76 10.26 -10.97
N ILE A 21 -23.74 11.47 -11.54
CA ILE A 21 -24.69 11.91 -12.59
C ILE A 21 -24.27 11.42 -13.98
N VAL A 22 -22.98 11.52 -14.31
CA VAL A 22 -22.46 11.30 -15.67
C VAL A 22 -22.25 9.81 -15.98
N THR A 23 -21.91 9.01 -14.97
CA THR A 23 -21.71 7.57 -15.17
C THR A 23 -23.00 6.80 -14.87
N PRO A 24 -23.27 5.69 -15.57
CA PRO A 24 -24.37 4.81 -15.18
C PRO A 24 -24.08 4.14 -13.83
N ALA A 25 -25.14 3.78 -13.10
CA ALA A 25 -25.02 2.95 -11.90
C ALA A 25 -24.35 1.61 -12.24
N ILE A 26 -23.50 1.11 -11.34
CA ILE A 26 -22.79 -0.15 -11.54
C ILE A 26 -23.45 -1.22 -10.66
N PRO A 27 -24.29 -2.11 -11.22
CA PRO A 27 -24.91 -3.18 -10.46
C PRO A 27 -23.90 -4.25 -10.04
N GLN A 28 -24.24 -5.02 -9.01
CA GLN A 28 -23.45 -6.17 -8.62
C GLN A 28 -23.60 -7.31 -9.64
N SER A 29 -22.55 -7.56 -10.43
CA SER A 29 -22.49 -8.73 -11.29
C SER A 29 -22.56 -10.01 -10.46
N GLN A 30 -23.39 -10.96 -10.88
CA GLN A 30 -23.52 -12.27 -10.24
C GLN A 30 -22.34 -13.19 -10.60
N GLU A 31 -21.65 -12.94 -11.71
CA GLU A 31 -20.39 -13.63 -12.06
C GLU A 31 -19.29 -13.38 -11.01
N TYR A 32 -19.42 -12.31 -10.20
CA TYR A 32 -18.52 -12.04 -9.08
C TYR A 32 -18.49 -13.16 -8.03
N HIS A 33 -19.53 -14.01 -8.00
CA HIS A 33 -19.64 -15.15 -7.10
C HIS A 33 -19.07 -16.45 -7.69
N ASP A 34 -18.75 -16.48 -8.99
CA ASP A 34 -18.32 -17.67 -9.72
C ASP A 34 -16.78 -17.83 -9.67
N PHE A 35 -16.30 -18.31 -8.52
CA PHE A 35 -14.88 -18.58 -8.30
C PHE A 35 -14.39 -19.79 -9.09
N ALA A 36 -13.12 -19.77 -9.49
CA ALA A 36 -12.48 -20.85 -10.23
C ALA A 36 -12.33 -22.13 -9.40
N ASP A 37 -11.90 -21.99 -8.14
CA ASP A 37 -11.78 -23.11 -7.22
C ASP A 37 -13.01 -23.19 -6.31
N GLN A 38 -13.84 -24.20 -6.58
CA GLN A 38 -15.05 -24.50 -5.80
C GLN A 38 -14.93 -25.81 -5.01
N ARG A 39 -13.71 -26.35 -4.87
CA ARG A 39 -13.50 -27.64 -4.22
C ARG A 39 -13.83 -27.58 -2.73
N GLU A 40 -14.29 -28.72 -2.24
CA GLU A 40 -14.59 -28.95 -0.83
C GLU A 40 -13.54 -29.90 -0.24
N PHE A 41 -12.93 -29.48 0.86
CA PHE A 41 -12.05 -30.27 1.69
C PHE A 41 -12.55 -30.20 3.13
N PHE A 42 -12.56 -31.34 3.82
CA PHE A 42 -12.96 -31.45 5.23
C PHE A 42 -14.36 -30.86 5.55
N GLY A 43 -15.31 -30.91 4.61
CA GLY A 43 -16.66 -30.37 4.79
C GLY A 43 -16.79 -28.85 4.62
N ILE A 44 -15.73 -28.17 4.17
CA ILE A 44 -15.71 -26.71 3.96
C ILE A 44 -15.85 -26.42 2.47
N PRO A 45 -16.98 -25.89 1.96
CA PRO A 45 -17.09 -25.50 0.56
C PRO A 45 -16.13 -24.36 0.21
N ASN A 46 -15.63 -24.32 -1.03
CA ASN A 46 -14.65 -23.33 -1.50
C ASN A 46 -13.43 -23.21 -0.56
N THR A 47 -12.90 -24.34 -0.08
CA THR A 47 -12.05 -24.36 1.13
C THR A 47 -10.86 -23.43 1.05
N LEU A 48 -10.15 -23.40 -0.09
CA LEU A 48 -8.96 -22.56 -0.23
C LEU A 48 -9.31 -21.07 -0.17
N ASN A 49 -10.46 -20.66 -0.69
CA ASN A 49 -10.94 -19.28 -0.57
C ASN A 49 -11.36 -18.94 0.87
N VAL A 50 -11.86 -19.90 1.65
CA VAL A 50 -12.19 -19.71 3.07
C VAL A 50 -10.93 -19.66 3.93
N VAL A 51 -10.03 -20.63 3.80
CA VAL A 51 -8.85 -20.78 4.67
C VAL A 51 -7.78 -19.73 4.39
N SER A 52 -7.63 -19.28 3.15
CA SER A 52 -6.69 -18.21 2.79
C SER A 52 -7.00 -16.86 3.43
N ASN A 53 -8.13 -16.71 4.12
CA ASN A 53 -8.46 -15.55 4.92
C ASN A 53 -7.86 -15.57 6.34
N PHE A 54 -7.41 -16.73 6.82
CA PHE A 54 -6.81 -16.88 8.15
C PHE A 54 -5.62 -15.94 8.44
N PRO A 55 -4.69 -15.68 7.49
CA PRO A 55 -3.60 -14.73 7.70
C PRO A 55 -4.06 -13.32 8.12
N PHE A 56 -5.22 -12.84 7.64
CA PHE A 56 -5.76 -11.56 8.07
C PHE A 56 -6.09 -11.55 9.56
N LEU A 57 -6.64 -12.64 10.10
CA LEU A 57 -6.93 -12.75 11.53
C LEU A 57 -5.65 -12.67 12.35
N VAL A 58 -4.64 -13.46 11.97
CA VAL A 58 -3.37 -13.53 12.70
C VAL A 58 -2.70 -12.16 12.74
N ILE A 59 -2.57 -11.50 11.58
CA ILE A 59 -1.86 -10.22 11.50
C ILE A 59 -2.70 -9.09 12.10
N GLY A 60 -4.03 -9.13 11.95
CA GLY A 60 -4.95 -8.20 12.59
C GLY A 60 -4.84 -8.23 14.12
N LEU A 61 -4.82 -9.42 14.72
CA LEU A 61 -4.66 -9.58 16.17
C LEU A 61 -3.28 -9.17 16.65
N ILE A 62 -2.21 -9.57 15.95
CA ILE A 62 -0.84 -9.16 16.30
C ILE A 62 -0.74 -7.63 16.28
N GLY A 63 -1.20 -7.00 15.20
CA GLY A 63 -1.17 -5.54 15.08
C GLY A 63 -1.98 -4.85 16.17
N LEU A 64 -3.16 -5.37 16.50
CA LEU A 64 -4.00 -4.82 17.58
C LEU A 64 -3.29 -4.91 18.94
N VAL A 65 -2.72 -6.06 19.29
CA VAL A 65 -1.96 -6.23 20.53
C VAL A 65 -0.78 -5.26 20.59
N LEU A 66 -0.01 -5.15 19.51
CA LEU A 66 1.16 -4.28 19.44
C LEU A 66 0.83 -2.78 19.47
N CYS A 67 -0.39 -2.37 19.06
CA CYS A 67 -0.84 -0.99 19.24
C CYS A 67 -0.92 -0.58 20.71
N TYR A 68 -1.27 -1.51 21.60
CA TYR A 68 -1.47 -1.25 23.03
C TYR A 68 -0.33 -1.76 23.91
N HIS A 69 0.60 -2.56 23.37
CA HIS A 69 1.71 -3.11 24.13
C HIS A 69 2.88 -2.13 24.21
N GLY A 70 3.09 -1.50 25.37
CA GLY A 70 4.33 -0.78 25.70
C GLY A 70 4.75 0.32 24.71
N ASN A 71 3.79 0.92 23.99
CA ASN A 71 4.00 1.82 22.86
C ASN A 71 5.00 1.27 21.81
N TYR A 72 4.94 -0.02 21.52
CA TYR A 72 5.87 -0.72 20.62
C TYR A 72 5.93 -0.08 19.22
N PHE A 73 4.78 0.32 18.67
CA PHE A 73 4.69 1.01 17.37
C PHE A 73 5.06 2.50 17.39
N LYS A 74 5.47 3.02 18.56
CA LYS A 74 5.83 4.43 18.77
C LYS A 74 4.74 5.37 18.24
N LEU A 75 3.50 5.06 18.58
CA LEU A 75 2.36 5.91 18.29
C LEU A 75 2.47 7.12 19.22
N SER A 76 2.57 8.31 18.64
CA SER A 76 2.77 9.54 19.41
C SER A 76 1.48 10.34 19.54
N LEU A 77 0.53 10.14 18.62
CA LEU A 77 -0.71 10.91 18.53
C LEU A 77 -1.92 10.01 18.80
N GLN A 78 -2.92 10.54 19.50
CA GLN A 78 -4.15 9.80 19.81
C GLN A 78 -4.90 9.35 18.54
N GLY A 79 -4.88 10.18 17.50
CA GLY A 79 -5.46 9.85 16.21
C GLY A 79 -4.77 8.68 15.50
N GLU A 80 -3.46 8.51 15.67
CA GLU A 80 -2.75 7.33 15.16
C GLU A 80 -3.24 6.06 15.87
N LEU A 81 -3.36 6.10 17.20
CA LEU A 81 -3.85 4.95 17.97
C LEU A 81 -5.25 4.55 17.50
N TRP A 82 -6.17 5.50 17.39
CA TRP A 82 -7.53 5.22 16.91
C TRP A 82 -7.54 4.69 15.48
N GLY A 83 -6.79 5.34 14.56
CA GLY A 83 -6.70 4.91 13.17
C GLY A 83 -6.14 3.50 13.01
N TRP A 84 -5.02 3.20 13.68
CA TRP A 84 -4.38 1.88 13.61
C TRP A 84 -5.23 0.80 14.29
N THR A 85 -5.91 1.13 15.39
CA THR A 85 -6.87 0.23 16.03
C THR A 85 -8.00 -0.13 15.09
N CYS A 86 -8.65 0.87 14.46
CA CYS A 86 -9.72 0.61 13.49
C CYS A 86 -9.21 -0.18 12.28
N PHE A 87 -8.01 0.11 11.79
CA PHE A 87 -7.37 -0.64 10.71
C PHE A 87 -7.19 -2.12 11.07
N PHE A 88 -6.56 -2.43 12.21
CA PHE A 88 -6.30 -3.81 12.62
C PHE A 88 -7.55 -4.58 13.01
N ILE A 89 -8.56 -3.91 13.60
CA ILE A 89 -9.90 -4.49 13.81
C ILE A 89 -10.54 -4.83 12.46
N GLY A 90 -10.50 -3.92 11.49
CA GLY A 90 -10.99 -4.16 10.14
C GLY A 90 -10.31 -5.36 9.49
N VAL A 91 -8.98 -5.40 9.53
CA VAL A 91 -8.16 -6.53 9.03
C VAL A 91 -8.55 -7.85 9.70
N ALA A 92 -8.62 -7.91 11.03
CA ALA A 92 -9.03 -9.14 11.72
C ALA A 92 -10.47 -9.55 11.35
N ALA A 93 -11.38 -8.58 11.21
CA ALA A 93 -12.76 -8.83 10.83
C ALA A 93 -12.93 -9.29 9.38
N VAL A 94 -12.01 -8.96 8.46
CA VAL A 94 -12.00 -9.50 7.08
C VAL A 94 -11.98 -11.02 7.11
N ALA A 95 -11.23 -11.64 8.03
CA ALA A 95 -11.14 -13.10 8.08
C ALA A 95 -12.51 -13.78 8.26
N PHE A 96 -13.34 -13.21 9.14
CA PHE A 96 -14.68 -13.72 9.42
C PHE A 96 -15.67 -13.33 8.32
N GLY A 97 -15.65 -12.07 7.89
CA GLY A 97 -16.56 -11.56 6.86
C GLY A 97 -16.37 -12.25 5.51
N SER A 98 -15.11 -12.33 5.07
CA SER A 98 -14.71 -12.97 3.83
C SER A 98 -14.90 -14.48 3.89
N GLY A 99 -14.50 -15.13 5.00
CA GLY A 99 -14.75 -16.55 5.21
C GLY A 99 -16.24 -16.89 5.13
N TYR A 100 -17.11 -16.12 5.79
CA TYR A 100 -18.56 -16.31 5.74
C TYR A 100 -19.15 -16.17 4.34
N TYR A 101 -18.67 -15.19 3.57
CA TYR A 101 -19.01 -15.01 2.17
C TYR A 101 -18.59 -16.23 1.33
N HIS A 102 -17.34 -16.68 1.46
CA HIS A 102 -16.81 -17.78 0.65
C HIS A 102 -17.43 -19.14 0.97
N LEU A 103 -17.99 -19.35 2.17
CA LEU A 103 -18.74 -20.57 2.46
C LEU A 103 -19.98 -20.76 1.57
N LYS A 104 -20.63 -19.66 1.14
CA LYS A 104 -21.77 -19.71 0.21
C LYS A 104 -21.90 -18.34 -0.47
N PRO A 105 -21.15 -18.09 -1.55
CA PRO A 105 -21.09 -16.77 -2.18
C PRO A 105 -22.47 -16.26 -2.59
N ASN A 106 -22.81 -15.05 -2.17
CA ASN A 106 -23.98 -14.27 -2.60
C ASN A 106 -23.86 -12.83 -2.11
N ASP A 107 -24.63 -11.91 -2.69
CA ASP A 107 -24.68 -10.49 -2.33
C ASP A 107 -24.86 -10.23 -0.82
N ASP A 108 -25.78 -10.95 -0.17
CA ASP A 108 -26.14 -10.69 1.23
C ASP A 108 -24.99 -11.04 2.18
N ARG A 109 -24.16 -12.03 1.80
CA ARG A 109 -22.93 -12.36 2.52
C ARG A 109 -21.75 -11.49 2.12
N LEU A 110 -21.69 -11.03 0.88
CA LEU A 110 -20.64 -10.15 0.38
C LEU A 110 -20.61 -8.80 1.12
N VAL A 111 -21.74 -8.34 1.67
CA VAL A 111 -21.79 -7.21 2.61
C VAL A 111 -20.80 -7.38 3.76
N TRP A 112 -20.71 -8.58 4.33
CA TRP A 112 -19.86 -8.88 5.47
C TRP A 112 -18.39 -9.01 5.11
N ASP A 113 -18.06 -9.36 3.86
CA ASP A 113 -16.69 -9.30 3.33
C ASP A 113 -16.24 -7.84 3.12
N ARG A 114 -17.11 -7.03 2.52
CA ARG A 114 -16.78 -5.64 2.16
C ARG A 114 -16.74 -4.67 3.32
N LEU A 115 -17.59 -4.86 4.32
CA LEU A 115 -17.69 -3.94 5.46
C LEU A 115 -16.35 -3.85 6.25
N PRO A 116 -15.71 -4.94 6.68
CA PRO A 116 -14.39 -4.88 7.30
C PRO A 116 -13.32 -4.26 6.41
N MET A 117 -13.36 -4.54 5.10
CA MET A 117 -12.45 -3.93 4.14
C MET A 117 -12.61 -2.40 4.07
N THR A 118 -13.84 -1.88 4.04
CA THR A 118 -14.04 -0.41 4.01
C THR A 118 -13.56 0.26 5.29
N ILE A 119 -13.75 -0.37 6.46
CA ILE A 119 -13.17 0.11 7.72
C ILE A 119 -11.65 0.18 7.64
N ALA A 120 -10.98 -0.85 7.12
CA ALA A 120 -9.53 -0.84 6.96
C ALA A 120 -9.05 0.25 5.99
N PHE A 121 -9.66 0.38 4.80
CA PHE A 121 -9.28 1.38 3.79
C PHE A 121 -9.49 2.82 4.24
N THR A 122 -10.59 3.08 4.94
CA THR A 122 -10.90 4.44 5.40
C THR A 122 -10.03 4.83 6.60
N SER A 123 -9.72 3.87 7.49
CA SER A 123 -8.79 4.07 8.60
C SER A 123 -7.38 4.37 8.12
N ILE A 124 -6.87 3.62 7.15
CA ILE A 124 -5.51 3.82 6.64
C ILE A 124 -5.36 5.17 5.91
N ILE A 125 -6.40 5.64 5.22
CA ILE A 125 -6.40 6.99 4.64
C ILE A 125 -6.35 8.06 5.73
N ALA A 126 -7.14 7.91 6.79
CA ALA A 126 -7.13 8.86 7.90
C ALA A 126 -5.74 8.92 8.56
N ILE A 127 -5.11 7.76 8.83
CA ILE A 127 -3.74 7.67 9.31
C ILE A 127 -2.77 8.39 8.36
N PHE A 128 -2.91 8.16 7.05
CA PHE A 128 -2.02 8.78 6.08
C PHE A 128 -2.14 10.31 6.07
N ILE A 129 -3.34 10.85 6.28
CA ILE A 129 -3.58 12.29 6.44
C ILE A 129 -2.92 12.80 7.73
N ILE A 130 -2.98 12.05 8.84
CA ILE A 130 -2.29 12.38 10.10
C ILE A 130 -0.77 12.46 9.87
N GLU A 131 -0.19 11.45 9.22
CA GLU A 131 1.26 11.32 9.07
C GLU A 131 1.87 12.25 8.00
N ARG A 132 1.11 12.68 6.99
CA ARG A 132 1.64 13.44 5.84
C ARG A 132 1.11 14.85 5.69
N VAL A 133 -0.08 15.13 6.23
CA VAL A 133 -0.78 16.39 5.97
C VAL A 133 -0.89 17.22 7.25
N ASP A 134 -1.65 16.72 8.22
CA ASP A 134 -1.93 17.43 9.47
C ASP A 134 -2.59 16.48 10.48
N GLU A 135 -2.03 16.43 11.70
CA GLU A 135 -2.53 15.60 12.80
C GLU A 135 -4.01 15.85 13.10
N ARG A 136 -4.39 17.12 13.27
CA ARG A 136 -5.73 17.48 13.75
C ARG A 136 -6.77 17.17 12.68
N LYS A 137 -6.49 17.52 11.43
CA LYS A 137 -7.40 17.21 10.30
C LYS A 137 -7.51 15.71 10.09
N GLY A 138 -6.41 14.97 10.17
CA GLY A 138 -6.42 13.53 10.01
C GLY A 138 -7.22 12.84 11.12
N THR A 139 -7.03 13.25 12.38
CA THR A 139 -7.79 12.72 13.53
C THR A 139 -9.28 12.99 13.40
N VAL A 140 -9.66 14.23 13.05
CA VAL A 140 -11.07 14.59 12.81
C VAL A 140 -11.64 13.85 11.59
N SER A 141 -10.81 13.46 10.60
CA SER A 141 -11.28 12.73 9.43
C SER A 141 -11.58 11.25 9.66
N ILE A 142 -11.14 10.64 10.78
CA ILE A 142 -11.38 9.21 11.06
C ILE A 142 -12.87 8.90 11.03
N ILE A 143 -13.68 9.58 11.84
CA ILE A 143 -15.12 9.34 11.94
C ILE A 143 -15.84 9.51 10.59
N PRO A 144 -15.72 10.65 9.87
CA PRO A 144 -16.43 10.83 8.60
C PRO A 144 -15.94 9.86 7.52
N LEU A 145 -14.66 9.47 7.50
CA LEU A 145 -14.17 8.47 6.54
C LEU A 145 -14.73 7.07 6.86
N LEU A 146 -14.73 6.65 8.12
CA LEU A 146 -15.35 5.39 8.55
C LEU A 146 -16.84 5.36 8.18
N LEU A 147 -17.58 6.44 8.48
CA LEU A 147 -18.99 6.58 8.11
C LEU A 147 -19.18 6.52 6.60
N ALA A 148 -18.34 7.19 5.80
CA ALA A 148 -18.38 7.11 4.35
C ALA A 148 -18.18 5.66 3.85
N GLY A 149 -17.26 4.92 4.48
CA GLY A 149 -17.06 3.49 4.23
C GLY A 149 -18.31 2.65 4.51
N VAL A 150 -18.93 2.82 5.68
CA VAL A 150 -20.16 2.10 6.05
C VAL A 150 -21.33 2.48 5.15
N ILE A 151 -21.53 3.78 4.92
CA ILE A 151 -22.58 4.31 4.05
C ILE A 151 -22.41 3.80 2.63
N SER A 152 -21.18 3.65 2.11
CA SER A 152 -20.94 3.10 0.78
C SER A 152 -21.47 1.67 0.63
N ILE A 153 -21.37 0.85 1.70
CA ILE A 153 -21.91 -0.51 1.72
C ILE A 153 -23.43 -0.49 1.84
N VAL A 154 -23.98 0.32 2.75
CA VAL A 154 -25.44 0.47 2.92
C VAL A 154 -26.11 0.99 1.65
N TYR A 155 -25.45 1.90 0.93
CA TYR A 155 -25.90 2.46 -0.34
C TYR A 155 -25.94 1.40 -1.44
N TRP A 156 -24.89 0.58 -1.54
CA TRP A 156 -24.85 -0.54 -2.46
C TRP A 156 -25.92 -1.59 -2.11
N ARG A 157 -25.95 -2.05 -0.85
CA ARG A 157 -26.82 -3.13 -0.39
C ARG A 157 -27.25 -2.91 1.06
N GLN A 158 -28.55 -3.05 1.33
CA GLN A 158 -29.07 -2.92 2.69
C GLN A 158 -28.58 -4.07 3.58
N VAL A 159 -28.09 -3.75 4.78
CA VAL A 159 -27.81 -4.73 5.85
C VAL A 159 -29.16 -5.33 6.29
N PRO A 160 -29.30 -6.67 6.40
CA PRO A 160 -30.57 -7.28 6.77
C PRO A 160 -30.92 -6.99 8.24
N THR A 161 -31.61 -5.88 8.51
CA THR A 161 -32.31 -5.63 9.77
C THR A 161 -33.77 -6.07 9.64
N GLY A 162 -33.97 -7.38 9.77
CA GLY A 162 -35.14 -8.00 10.40
C GLY A 162 -36.53 -7.90 9.77
N PHE A 163 -36.95 -6.83 9.08
CA PHE A 163 -38.39 -6.69 8.77
C PHE A 163 -38.79 -5.89 7.52
N ILE A 164 -37.87 -5.24 6.79
CA ILE A 164 -38.21 -4.50 5.57
C ILE A 164 -37.11 -4.68 4.51
N ARG A 165 -37.45 -5.31 3.37
CA ARG A 165 -36.57 -5.42 2.19
C ARG A 165 -36.80 -4.22 1.27
N CYS A 166 -35.94 -3.21 1.33
CA CYS A 166 -35.91 -2.13 0.33
C CYS A 166 -34.54 -2.09 -0.35
N ARG A 167 -34.47 -2.56 -1.60
CA ARG A 167 -33.26 -2.42 -2.43
C ARG A 167 -33.13 -0.95 -2.82
N PHE A 168 -32.28 -0.18 -2.15
CA PHE A 168 -32.20 1.26 -2.37
C PHE A 168 -31.65 1.61 -3.76
N PHE A 169 -30.41 1.20 -4.10
CA PHE A 169 -29.77 1.65 -5.34
C PHE A 169 -29.00 0.57 -6.13
N ASP A 170 -28.52 -0.51 -5.49
CA ASP A 170 -27.70 -1.56 -6.15
C ASP A 170 -26.57 -0.97 -6.99
N ASP A 171 -25.82 -0.03 -6.39
CA ASP A 171 -24.80 0.74 -7.10
C ASP A 171 -23.47 0.70 -6.35
N LEU A 172 -22.46 0.11 -7.01
CA LEU A 172 -21.13 -0.12 -6.47
C LEU A 172 -20.23 1.11 -6.48
N ARG A 173 -20.59 2.19 -7.19
CA ARG A 173 -19.67 3.32 -7.42
C ARG A 173 -19.11 3.93 -6.11
N PRO A 174 -19.90 4.20 -5.07
CA PRO A 174 -19.34 4.72 -3.81
C PRO A 174 -18.36 3.75 -3.14
N TYR A 175 -18.68 2.45 -3.15
CA TYR A 175 -17.78 1.42 -2.62
C TYR A 175 -16.49 1.31 -3.43
N ALA A 176 -16.59 1.36 -4.76
CA ALA A 176 -15.44 1.35 -5.66
C ALA A 176 -14.51 2.54 -5.38
N LEU A 177 -15.04 3.72 -5.08
CA LEU A 177 -14.22 4.86 -4.67
C LEU A 177 -13.49 4.59 -3.35
N VAL A 178 -14.19 4.07 -2.33
CA VAL A 178 -13.57 3.69 -1.05
C VAL A 178 -12.47 2.64 -1.25
N GLN A 179 -12.63 1.73 -2.19
CA GLN A 179 -11.67 0.65 -2.46
C GLN A 179 -10.47 1.12 -3.29
N PHE A 180 -10.68 1.88 -4.37
CA PHE A 180 -9.65 2.18 -5.36
C PHE A 180 -8.97 3.54 -5.18
N VAL A 181 -9.64 4.55 -4.60
CA VAL A 181 -9.00 5.85 -4.34
C VAL A 181 -7.77 5.69 -3.43
N PRO A 182 -7.79 4.89 -2.34
CA PRO A 182 -6.60 4.69 -1.52
C PRO A 182 -5.41 4.11 -2.29
N CYS A 183 -5.67 3.24 -3.26
CA CYS A 183 -4.63 2.58 -4.06
C CYS A 183 -3.82 3.56 -4.91
N ILE A 184 -4.41 4.70 -5.26
CA ILE A 184 -3.76 5.76 -6.04
C ILE A 184 -3.24 6.85 -5.08
N ALA A 185 -4.08 7.26 -4.14
CA ALA A 185 -3.80 8.39 -3.25
C ALA A 185 -2.62 8.09 -2.32
N ILE A 186 -2.56 6.88 -1.72
CA ILE A 186 -1.49 6.52 -0.78
C ILE A 186 -0.12 6.53 -1.47
N PRO A 187 0.11 5.84 -2.61
CA PRO A 187 1.40 5.89 -3.30
C PRO A 187 1.79 7.29 -3.75
N LEU A 188 0.84 8.04 -4.33
CA LEU A 188 1.11 9.39 -4.82
C LEU A 188 1.54 10.31 -3.68
N MET A 189 0.79 10.30 -2.57
CA MET A 189 1.14 11.09 -1.40
C MET A 189 2.42 10.55 -0.73
N ALA A 190 2.68 9.24 -0.74
CA ALA A 190 3.91 8.65 -0.21
C ALA A 190 5.16 9.14 -0.94
N ILE A 191 5.07 9.33 -2.25
CA ILE A 191 6.15 9.81 -3.11
C ILE A 191 6.33 11.32 -2.98
N LEU A 192 5.22 12.08 -3.00
CA LEU A 192 5.23 13.53 -3.09
C LEU A 192 5.38 14.24 -1.74
N LEU A 193 4.76 13.73 -0.68
CA LEU A 193 4.69 14.41 0.61
C LEU A 193 5.79 13.92 1.56
N PRO A 194 6.47 14.82 2.29
CA PRO A 194 7.47 14.44 3.27
C PRO A 194 6.83 13.63 4.41
N PRO A 195 7.41 12.49 4.81
CA PRO A 195 6.87 11.67 5.88
C PRO A 195 7.20 12.23 7.27
N MET A 196 6.34 11.95 8.25
CA MET A 196 6.63 12.16 9.67
C MET A 196 7.58 11.09 10.24
N TYR A 197 7.54 9.88 9.67
CA TYR A 197 8.29 8.71 10.13
C TYR A 197 9.19 8.12 9.05
N THR A 198 10.25 7.44 9.48
CA THR A 198 11.14 6.68 8.59
C THR A 198 10.40 5.52 7.90
N HIS A 199 11.07 4.84 6.96
CA HIS A 199 10.54 3.65 6.27
C HIS A 199 9.29 3.89 5.40
N SER A 200 9.12 5.10 4.87
CA SER A 200 8.01 5.46 3.97
C SER A 200 7.87 4.55 2.73
N ALA A 201 8.93 3.86 2.31
CA ALA A 201 8.88 2.91 1.19
C ALA A 201 7.94 1.71 1.42
N TYR A 202 7.67 1.33 2.67
CA TYR A 202 6.74 0.24 2.98
C TYR A 202 5.30 0.52 2.55
N TRP A 203 4.91 1.80 2.47
CA TRP A 203 3.63 2.20 1.90
C TRP A 203 3.52 1.85 0.40
N LEU A 204 4.64 1.89 -0.33
CA LEU A 204 4.69 1.50 -1.74
C LEU A 204 4.65 -0.02 -1.89
N TRP A 205 5.33 -0.76 -1.01
CA TRP A 205 5.22 -2.22 -0.96
C TRP A 205 3.79 -2.67 -0.67
N ALA A 206 3.15 -2.09 0.33
CA ALA A 206 1.76 -2.35 0.67
C ALA A 206 0.84 -2.09 -0.53
N ALA A 207 1.00 -0.96 -1.23
CA ALA A 207 0.21 -0.67 -2.43
C ALA A 207 0.49 -1.65 -3.58
N GLY A 208 1.74 -2.06 -3.77
CA GLY A 208 2.14 -3.03 -4.79
C GLY A 208 1.49 -4.40 -4.57
N PHE A 209 1.50 -4.90 -3.34
CA PHE A 209 0.85 -6.17 -2.99
C PHE A 209 -0.68 -6.10 -3.11
N TYR A 210 -1.29 -4.97 -2.78
CA TYR A 210 -2.72 -4.80 -3.01
C TYR A 210 -3.08 -4.78 -4.51
N LEU A 211 -2.28 -4.09 -5.32
CA LEU A 211 -2.45 -4.10 -6.78
C LEU A 211 -2.29 -5.51 -7.36
N LEU A 212 -1.27 -6.25 -6.89
CA LEU A 212 -1.06 -7.65 -7.27
C LEU A 212 -2.30 -8.50 -6.93
N ALA A 213 -2.84 -8.36 -5.72
CA ALA A 213 -4.06 -9.07 -5.33
C ALA A 213 -5.24 -8.77 -6.27
N LYS A 214 -5.37 -7.53 -6.77
CA LYS A 214 -6.42 -7.19 -7.75
C LYS A 214 -6.20 -7.80 -9.14
N VAL A 215 -4.94 -7.92 -9.56
CA VAL A 215 -4.60 -8.65 -10.79
C VAL A 215 -4.94 -10.13 -10.63
N GLU A 216 -4.62 -10.73 -9.48
CA GLU A 216 -4.91 -12.13 -9.17
C GLU A 216 -6.43 -12.39 -9.08
N GLU A 217 -7.21 -11.45 -8.52
CA GLU A 217 -8.68 -11.48 -8.51
C GLU A 217 -9.24 -11.51 -9.95
N ALA A 218 -8.73 -10.65 -10.83
CA ALA A 218 -9.18 -10.58 -12.21
C ALA A 218 -8.74 -11.81 -13.04
N ALA A 219 -7.61 -12.42 -12.68
CA ALA A 219 -7.04 -13.57 -13.37
C ALA A 219 -7.38 -14.91 -12.69
N ASP A 220 -8.41 -14.98 -11.85
CA ASP A 220 -8.72 -16.15 -11.00
C ASP A 220 -8.69 -17.49 -11.76
N LYS A 221 -9.50 -17.59 -12.82
CA LYS A 221 -9.61 -18.78 -13.67
C LYS A 221 -8.33 -19.07 -14.46
N MET A 222 -7.63 -18.03 -14.94
CA MET A 222 -6.38 -18.19 -15.69
C MET A 222 -5.27 -18.76 -14.81
N ILE A 223 -5.09 -18.20 -13.61
CA ILE A 223 -4.11 -18.67 -12.63
C ILE A 223 -4.44 -20.09 -12.21
N TYR A 224 -5.71 -20.41 -11.96
CA TYR A 224 -6.11 -21.76 -11.60
C TYR A 224 -5.74 -22.79 -12.68
N GLY A 225 -5.89 -22.44 -13.96
CA GLY A 225 -5.42 -23.28 -15.07
C GLY A 225 -3.89 -23.44 -15.09
N TRP A 226 -3.14 -22.33 -14.91
CA TRP A 226 -1.66 -22.35 -14.91
C TRP A 226 -1.06 -23.11 -13.73
N THR A 227 -1.72 -23.11 -12.57
CA THR A 227 -1.28 -23.85 -11.39
C THR A 227 -1.73 -25.31 -11.41
N HIS A 228 -2.20 -25.83 -12.56
CA HIS A 228 -2.74 -27.18 -12.69
C HIS A 228 -3.87 -27.47 -11.69
N HIS A 229 -4.72 -26.48 -11.44
CA HIS A 229 -5.85 -26.56 -10.50
C HIS A 229 -5.40 -26.80 -9.05
N ILE A 230 -4.17 -26.43 -8.67
CA ILE A 230 -3.71 -26.55 -7.27
C ILE A 230 -4.19 -25.35 -6.45
N VAL A 231 -3.99 -24.12 -6.95
CA VAL A 231 -4.36 -22.86 -6.27
C VAL A 231 -4.95 -21.86 -7.27
N SER A 232 -6.07 -21.22 -6.93
CA SER A 232 -6.70 -20.22 -7.79
C SER A 232 -6.16 -18.81 -7.57
N GLY A 233 -6.38 -17.90 -8.52
CA GLY A 233 -6.00 -16.51 -8.36
C GLY A 233 -6.72 -15.83 -7.19
N HIS A 234 -7.97 -16.19 -6.89
CA HIS A 234 -8.71 -15.64 -5.74
C HIS A 234 -8.13 -16.10 -4.39
N THR A 235 -7.60 -17.33 -4.33
CA THR A 235 -6.84 -17.78 -3.14
C THR A 235 -5.54 -16.97 -2.99
N LEU A 236 -4.79 -16.76 -4.08
CA LEU A 236 -3.57 -15.93 -4.05
C LEU A 236 -3.86 -14.47 -3.70
N LYS A 237 -4.96 -13.91 -4.22
CA LYS A 237 -5.45 -12.56 -3.89
C LYS A 237 -5.53 -12.37 -2.39
N HIS A 238 -6.12 -13.30 -1.64
CA HIS A 238 -6.22 -13.19 -0.18
C HIS A 238 -4.84 -13.14 0.47
N LEU A 239 -3.93 -14.02 0.04
CA LEU A 239 -2.57 -14.07 0.57
C LEU A 239 -1.77 -12.80 0.26
N CYS A 240 -1.83 -12.30 -0.98
CA CYS A 240 -1.20 -11.05 -1.40
C CYS A 240 -1.81 -9.84 -0.70
N ALA A 241 -3.12 -9.78 -0.55
CA ALA A 241 -3.79 -8.72 0.21
C ALA A 241 -3.45 -8.79 1.71
N ALA A 242 -3.22 -9.98 2.28
CA ALA A 242 -2.78 -10.13 3.67
C ALA A 242 -1.33 -9.64 3.89
N MET A 243 -0.51 -9.52 2.84
CA MET A 243 0.80 -8.89 2.94
C MET A 243 0.72 -7.39 3.21
N VAL A 244 -0.38 -6.71 2.84
CA VAL A 244 -0.59 -5.28 3.09
C VAL A 244 -0.43 -4.96 4.58
N PRO A 245 -1.23 -5.54 5.50
CA PRO A 245 -1.06 -5.28 6.93
C PRO A 245 0.26 -5.84 7.49
N VAL A 246 0.90 -6.86 6.86
CA VAL A 246 2.25 -7.32 7.25
C VAL A 246 3.28 -6.22 7.03
N PHE A 247 3.36 -5.64 5.83
CA PHE A 247 4.31 -4.55 5.55
C PHE A 247 4.05 -3.34 6.43
N LEU A 248 2.79 -2.99 6.69
CA LEU A 248 2.47 -1.88 7.58
C LEU A 248 2.86 -2.19 9.03
N THR A 249 2.64 -3.41 9.51
CA THR A 249 3.09 -3.85 10.84
C THR A 249 4.61 -3.78 10.98
N LEU A 250 5.35 -4.23 9.96
CA LEU A 250 6.82 -4.16 9.94
C LEU A 250 7.31 -2.71 9.90
N MET A 251 6.63 -1.85 9.14
CA MET A 251 6.89 -0.41 9.09
C MET A 251 6.69 0.23 10.47
N LEU A 252 5.57 -0.07 11.14
CA LEU A 252 5.28 0.41 12.49
C LEU A 252 6.29 -0.08 13.54
N ALA A 253 6.74 -1.33 13.44
CA ALA A 253 7.72 -1.88 14.37
C ALA A 253 9.11 -1.25 14.21
N LYS A 254 9.50 -0.93 12.96
CA LYS A 254 10.85 -0.42 12.64
C LYS A 254 10.95 1.11 12.59
N ARG A 255 9.82 1.82 12.53
CA ARG A 255 9.83 3.27 12.35
C ARG A 255 10.45 4.03 13.52
N THR A 256 10.93 5.22 13.19
CA THR A 256 11.37 6.28 14.10
C THR A 256 10.89 7.60 13.53
N VAL A 257 10.87 8.66 14.34
CA VAL A 257 10.56 10.01 13.87
C VAL A 257 11.63 10.44 12.85
N GLU A 258 11.18 10.97 11.71
CA GLU A 258 12.04 11.52 10.67
C GLU A 258 12.40 12.97 11.01
N THR A 259 13.67 13.22 11.32
CA THR A 259 14.15 14.57 11.68
C THR A 259 14.33 15.45 10.45
N GLU A 260 14.74 14.87 9.32
CA GLU A 260 14.88 15.56 8.04
C GLU A 260 13.69 15.24 7.12
N ARG A 261 12.62 16.05 7.21
CA ARG A 261 11.40 15.91 6.40
C ARG A 261 11.65 16.07 4.89
N LYS A 262 12.14 15.02 4.23
CA LYS A 262 12.40 14.93 2.78
C LYS A 262 11.46 13.90 2.17
N SER A 263 10.80 14.25 1.06
CA SER A 263 9.95 13.30 0.33
C SER A 263 10.78 12.26 -0.44
N LEU A 264 10.20 11.10 -0.73
CA LEU A 264 10.87 10.04 -1.50
C LEU A 264 11.33 10.56 -2.87
N LEU A 265 10.51 11.39 -3.53
CA LEU A 265 10.88 12.01 -4.81
C LEU A 265 12.16 12.86 -4.70
N LYS A 266 12.31 13.62 -3.62
CA LYS A 266 13.52 14.43 -3.40
C LYS A 266 14.73 13.54 -3.12
N THR A 267 14.57 12.49 -2.31
CA THR A 267 15.62 11.52 -2.01
C THR A 267 16.10 10.80 -3.27
N TRP A 268 15.18 10.32 -4.10
CA TRP A 268 15.51 9.66 -5.37
C TRP A 268 16.16 10.61 -6.36
N LYS A 269 15.72 11.88 -6.44
CA LYS A 269 16.35 12.89 -7.30
C LYS A 269 17.81 13.15 -6.89
N ILE A 270 18.09 13.26 -5.58
CA ILE A 270 19.45 13.43 -5.05
C ILE A 270 20.31 12.19 -5.33
N SER A 271 19.74 10.99 -5.15
CA SER A 271 20.44 9.74 -5.45
C SER A 271 20.79 9.65 -6.95
N TRP A 272 19.87 10.05 -7.82
CA TRP A 272 20.08 10.05 -9.27
C TRP A 272 21.16 11.05 -9.70
N THR A 273 21.17 12.26 -9.12
CA THR A 273 22.22 13.25 -9.40
C THR A 273 23.59 12.76 -8.94
N LYS A 274 23.68 12.14 -7.75
CA LYS A 274 24.92 11.57 -7.23
C LYS A 274 25.44 10.41 -8.10
N VAL A 275 24.55 9.52 -8.57
CA VAL A 275 24.92 8.44 -9.51
C VAL A 275 25.42 9.02 -10.84
N LYS A 276 24.78 10.09 -11.34
CA LYS A 276 25.21 10.76 -12.58
C LYS A 276 26.55 11.47 -12.41
N GLU A 277 26.80 12.11 -11.27
CA GLU A 277 28.08 12.74 -10.94
C GLU A 277 29.19 11.70 -10.81
N ASN A 278 28.99 10.63 -10.03
CA ASN A 278 29.95 9.52 -9.93
C ASN A 278 30.21 8.84 -11.29
N GLY A 279 29.18 8.65 -12.11
CA GLY A 279 29.32 8.10 -13.47
C GLY A 279 30.04 9.04 -14.44
N ASN A 280 29.99 10.36 -14.21
CA ASN A 280 30.75 11.35 -14.95
C ASN A 280 32.20 11.45 -14.44
N GLU A 281 32.46 11.40 -13.13
CA GLU A 281 33.81 11.30 -12.57
C GLU A 281 34.54 10.04 -13.05
N LEU A 282 33.87 8.88 -13.04
CA LEU A 282 34.39 7.63 -13.61
C LEU A 282 34.66 7.73 -15.13
N LYS A 283 33.94 8.60 -15.86
CA LYS A 283 34.23 8.89 -17.27
C LYS A 283 35.41 9.86 -17.43
N VAL A 284 35.57 10.84 -16.55
CA VAL A 284 36.65 11.84 -16.59
C VAL A 284 38.00 11.21 -16.20
N GLU A 285 38.02 10.22 -15.32
CA GLU A 285 39.24 9.46 -14.96
C GLU A 285 39.76 8.53 -16.09
N SER A 286 38.98 8.31 -17.16
CA SER A 286 39.41 7.48 -18.30
C SER A 286 40.18 8.21 -19.40
N CYS A 287 40.48 9.50 -19.22
CA CYS A 287 41.33 10.26 -20.15
C CYS A 287 42.79 10.23 -19.69
N THR A 288 43.50 9.15 -20.03
CA THR A 288 44.94 9.01 -19.81
C THR A 288 45.74 10.13 -20.50
N CYS A 289 46.46 10.94 -19.71
CA CYS A 289 47.49 11.87 -20.18
C CYS A 289 48.68 11.09 -20.76
N THR A 290 49.00 11.33 -22.03
CA THR A 290 50.26 10.87 -22.65
C THR A 290 51.37 11.86 -22.30
N TYR A 291 52.38 11.43 -21.53
CA TYR A 291 53.62 12.18 -21.33
C TYR A 291 54.61 11.88 -22.46
N SER A 292 55.14 12.92 -23.11
CA SER A 292 56.26 12.81 -24.04
C SER A 292 57.56 12.57 -23.27
N SER A 293 58.22 11.44 -23.53
CA SER A 293 59.56 11.12 -23.01
C SER A 293 60.64 11.86 -23.81
N VAL A 294 61.51 12.60 -23.12
CA VAL A 294 62.77 13.13 -23.64
C VAL A 294 63.84 12.03 -23.54
N PRO A 295 64.66 11.76 -24.58
CA PRO A 295 65.71 10.76 -24.51
C PRO A 295 66.95 11.31 -23.81
N ILE A 296 67.56 10.49 -22.95
CA ILE A 296 68.88 10.71 -22.36
C ILE A 296 69.88 9.93 -23.23
N GLU A 297 70.83 10.64 -23.86
CA GLU A 297 72.01 10.03 -24.49
C GLU A 297 73.13 9.87 -23.45
N GLU A 298 73.53 8.62 -23.19
CA GLU A 298 74.84 8.30 -22.61
C GLU A 298 75.85 8.10 -23.76
N SER A 299 76.99 8.79 -23.70
CA SER A 299 78.19 8.37 -24.43
C SER A 299 79.45 8.65 -23.60
N ASP A 300 80.20 7.57 -23.37
CA ASP A 300 81.50 7.50 -22.70
C ASP A 300 82.63 7.95 -23.63
N SER A 301 83.59 8.75 -23.14
CA SER A 301 85.02 8.64 -23.52
C SER A 301 85.98 9.51 -22.68
N GLN A 302 86.73 8.83 -21.79
CA GLN A 302 88.18 8.86 -21.51
C GLN A 302 89.06 10.15 -21.36
N VAL A 303 89.96 10.03 -20.36
CA VAL A 303 91.34 10.58 -20.16
C VAL A 303 91.53 11.93 -19.44
N ALA A 304 92.09 11.91 -18.22
CA ALA A 304 93.44 12.42 -17.88
C ALA A 304 93.78 12.31 -16.37
N VAL A 305 95.03 11.93 -16.09
CA VAL A 305 95.69 11.75 -14.78
C VAL A 305 96.12 13.10 -14.17
N PRO A 306 96.28 13.22 -12.84
CA PRO A 306 97.55 13.76 -12.34
C PRO A 306 98.17 12.94 -11.19
N ALA A 307 99.44 13.25 -10.96
CA ALA A 307 100.49 12.44 -10.37
C ALA A 307 100.52 12.35 -8.82
N SER A 308 101.07 11.21 -8.37
CA SER A 308 102.00 10.97 -7.26
C SER A 308 101.76 11.53 -5.84
N SER A 309 101.70 10.60 -4.87
CA SER A 309 102.50 10.68 -3.64
C SER A 309 102.74 9.28 -3.04
N VAL A 310 104.04 8.92 -2.97
CA VAL A 310 104.72 7.83 -2.22
C VAL A 310 104.50 6.39 -2.68
#